data_AF-A0A4Y2JYX4-F1
#
_entry.id   AF-A0A4Y2JYX4-F1
#
_cell.length_a   1.000
_cell.length_b   1.000
_cell.length_c   1.000
_cell.angle_alpha   90.00
_cell.angle_beta   90.00
_cell.angle_gamma   90.00
#
_symmetry.space_group_name_H-M   'P 1'
#
loop_
_entity.id
_entity.type
_entity.pdbx_description
1 polymer ?
#
loop_
_entity_poly.entity_id
_entity_poly.type
_entity_poly.pdbx_seq_one_letter_code
_entity_poly.pdbx_strand_id
1 'polypeptide(L)'
;MPVCCQKVLQAWKRLQKELLKNRLSKGKMKEITKISTKIRSQQQDLEDLRQTNSQLQAKLDLILRRSPNGNSSLLDEIEMSAPSSMEDDASRVQNHLPDDDIECDDLVLPFTGLFPEGDENMKHLAQEVIDIYHQLRRLCLELRRRRDNVSVDSGISSTAPEELQAQQVRVGMFSNLLQDFRSLIEDLLGQGPDMPCLACQSVAESTASLERLQKELQEKTDCLKEKNEEIAKISTKLTIQDTELAALREERDHLRHDVDSSAWAKDEIVKKAWTMRDQAVARKNAVEIELAKTRIELMHINSQLMEAVQQKVELSQQLDQWQLDMQALLDEQMKKKLKNYEQQEERRPSRHNQKLKRSVDSKGKLFKLFR
;
A
#
# COMPACT_ATOMS: atom_id res chain seq x y z
N MET A 1 -70.84 56.86 18.73
CA MET A 1 -69.53 56.54 18.12
C MET A 1 -69.77 55.70 16.88
N PRO A 2 -69.39 56.18 15.68
CA PRO A 2 -70.17 55.94 14.49
C PRO A 2 -69.82 54.62 13.81
N VAL A 3 -70.84 53.97 13.25
CA VAL A 3 -70.82 52.73 12.45
C VAL A 3 -69.72 52.70 11.36
N CYS A 4 -69.21 53.86 10.96
CA CYS A 4 -68.07 54.02 10.06
C CYS A 4 -66.77 53.43 10.63
N CYS A 5 -66.42 53.69 11.89
CA CYS A 5 -65.20 53.14 12.52
C CYS A 5 -65.24 51.62 12.61
N GLN A 6 -66.41 51.03 12.85
CA GLN A 6 -66.58 49.59 12.99
C GLN A 6 -66.43 48.85 11.64
N LYS A 7 -66.93 49.46 10.55
CA LYS A 7 -66.73 48.95 9.18
C LYS A 7 -65.27 49.03 8.75
N VAL A 8 -64.59 50.13 9.07
CA VAL A 8 -63.15 50.29 8.78
C VAL A 8 -62.32 49.26 9.55
N LEU A 9 -62.61 49.04 10.83
CA LEU A 9 -61.92 48.03 11.64
C LEU A 9 -62.15 46.60 11.11
N GLN A 10 -63.36 46.27 10.66
CA GLN A 10 -63.63 44.97 10.04
C GLN A 10 -62.93 44.81 8.68
N ALA A 11 -62.91 45.85 7.85
CA ALA A 11 -62.18 45.84 6.59
C ALA A 11 -60.68 45.64 6.83
N TRP A 12 -60.10 46.32 7.83
CA TRP A 12 -58.70 46.19 8.20
C TRP A 12 -58.37 44.78 8.71
N LYS A 13 -59.22 44.18 9.57
CA LYS A 13 -59.07 42.79 10.02
C LYS A 13 -59.12 41.79 8.85
N ARG A 14 -60.01 41.99 7.87
CA ARG A 14 -60.08 41.14 6.66
C ARG A 14 -58.81 41.28 5.82
N LEU A 15 -58.33 42.51 5.62
CA LEU A 15 -57.11 42.78 4.86
C LEU A 15 -55.88 42.14 5.53
N GLN A 16 -55.77 42.24 6.85
CA GLN A 16 -54.70 41.63 7.62
C GLN A 16 -54.72 40.10 7.53
N LYS A 17 -55.92 39.49 7.57
CA LYS A 17 -56.08 38.04 7.42
C LYS A 17 -55.64 37.55 6.03
N GLU A 18 -55.99 38.29 4.97
CA GLU A 18 -55.55 37.93 3.61
C GLU A 18 -54.04 38.17 3.38
N LEU A 19 -53.46 39.22 3.96
CA LEU A 19 -52.02 39.44 3.92
C LEU A 19 -51.25 38.30 4.61
N LEU A 20 -51.72 37.84 5.77
CA LEU A 20 -51.15 36.68 6.48
C LEU A 20 -51.28 35.39 5.65
N LYS A 21 -52.44 35.15 5.04
CA LYS A 21 -52.68 33.99 4.18
C LYS A 21 -51.78 33.98 2.95
N ASN A 22 -51.61 35.14 2.29
CA ASN A 22 -50.67 35.31 1.19
C ASN A 22 -49.21 35.12 1.61
N ARG A 23 -48.82 35.57 2.81
CA ARG A 23 -47.46 35.38 3.34
C ARG A 23 -47.18 33.90 3.63
N LEU A 24 -48.13 33.19 4.22
CA LEU A 24 -48.05 31.75 4.45
C LEU A 24 -48.00 30.97 3.13
N SER A 25 -48.84 31.32 2.16
CA SER A 25 -48.87 30.70 0.83
C SER A 25 -47.52 30.88 0.11
N LYS A 26 -46.95 32.09 0.11
CA LYS A 26 -45.62 32.34 -0.45
C LYS A 26 -44.51 31.56 0.27
N GLY A 27 -44.59 31.43 1.60
CA GLY A 27 -43.67 30.60 2.38
C GLY A 27 -43.72 29.14 1.96
N LYS A 28 -44.93 28.56 1.91
CA LYS A 28 -45.15 27.18 1.45
C LYS A 28 -44.67 26.97 0.01
N MET A 29 -44.93 27.92 -0.88
CA MET A 29 -44.47 27.85 -2.27
C MET A 29 -42.94 27.80 -2.37
N LYS A 30 -42.23 28.62 -1.56
CA LYS A 30 -40.76 28.59 -1.50
C LYS A 30 -40.24 27.24 -0.98
N GLU A 31 -40.84 26.72 0.09
CA GLU A 31 -40.50 25.40 0.65
C GLU A 31 -40.67 24.29 -0.41
N ILE A 32 -41.80 24.30 -1.12
CA ILE A 32 -42.10 23.34 -2.19
C ILE A 32 -41.06 23.46 -3.32
N THR A 33 -40.73 24.67 -3.77
CA THR A 33 -39.71 24.83 -4.82
C THR A 33 -38.34 24.30 -4.39
N LYS A 34 -37.95 24.51 -3.12
CA LYS A 34 -36.69 24.01 -2.57
C LYS A 34 -36.68 22.47 -2.53
N ILE A 35 -37.77 21.86 -2.08
CA ILE A 35 -37.93 20.41 -2.08
C ILE A 35 -37.90 19.85 -3.50
N SER A 36 -38.62 20.46 -4.44
CA SER A 36 -38.62 20.05 -5.86
C SER A 36 -37.23 20.14 -6.49
N THR A 37 -36.44 21.17 -6.18
CA THR A 37 -35.04 21.25 -6.66
C THR A 37 -34.16 20.16 -6.05
N LYS A 38 -34.34 19.83 -4.76
CA LYS A 38 -33.57 18.77 -4.11
C LYS A 38 -33.90 17.40 -4.67
N ILE A 39 -35.19 17.12 -4.92
CA ILE A 39 -35.62 15.88 -5.57
C ILE A 39 -35.01 15.75 -6.96
N ARG A 40 -34.99 16.83 -7.76
CA ARG A 40 -34.39 16.81 -9.10
C ARG A 40 -32.89 16.51 -9.05
N SER A 41 -32.15 17.12 -8.12
CA SER A 41 -30.72 16.82 -7.93
C SER A 41 -30.51 15.36 -7.52
N GLN A 42 -31.30 14.84 -6.57
CA GLN A 42 -31.19 13.44 -6.16
C GLN A 42 -31.55 12.45 -7.28
N GLN A 43 -32.50 12.80 -8.15
CA GLN A 43 -32.84 12.01 -9.32
C GLN A 43 -31.68 11.95 -10.32
N GLN A 44 -30.97 13.06 -10.51
CA GLN A 44 -29.79 13.11 -11.37
C GLN A 44 -28.63 12.28 -10.80
N ASP A 45 -28.34 12.42 -9.50
CA ASP A 45 -27.31 11.61 -8.82
C ASP A 45 -27.61 10.10 -8.93
N LEU A 46 -28.89 9.70 -8.83
CA LEU A 46 -29.30 8.30 -9.00
C LEU A 46 -29.10 7.79 -10.42
N GLU A 47 -29.31 8.63 -11.42
CA GLU A 47 -29.12 8.25 -12.82
C GLU A 47 -27.62 8.11 -13.15
N ASP A 48 -26.77 9.01 -12.63
CA ASP A 48 -25.32 8.91 -12.75
C ASP A 48 -24.78 7.62 -12.08
N LEU A 49 -25.30 7.28 -10.89
CA LEU A 49 -24.98 6.02 -10.21
C LEU A 49 -25.45 4.80 -11.00
N ARG A 50 -26.62 4.85 -11.63
CA ARG A 50 -27.08 3.76 -12.51
C ARG A 50 -26.19 3.60 -13.73
N GLN A 51 -25.79 4.70 -14.35
CA GLN A 51 -24.92 4.68 -15.52
C GLN A 51 -23.54 4.11 -15.17
N THR A 52 -22.93 4.57 -14.08
CA THR A 52 -21.63 4.05 -13.62
C THR A 52 -21.72 2.58 -13.23
N ASN A 53 -22.79 2.15 -12.55
CA ASN A 53 -23.00 0.74 -12.22
C ASN A 53 -23.18 -0.11 -13.50
N SER A 54 -23.93 0.37 -14.49
CA SER A 54 -24.05 -0.29 -15.79
C SER A 54 -22.71 -0.41 -16.52
N GLN A 55 -21.85 0.61 -16.46
CA GLN A 55 -20.50 0.56 -17.02
C GLN A 55 -19.61 -0.45 -16.28
N LEU A 56 -19.68 -0.51 -14.96
CA LEU A 56 -18.95 -1.49 -14.16
C LEU A 56 -19.43 -2.91 -14.45
N GLN A 57 -20.74 -3.12 -14.56
CA GLN A 57 -21.34 -4.38 -14.96
C GLN A 57 -20.83 -4.82 -16.34
N ALA A 58 -20.78 -3.91 -17.32
CA ALA A 58 -20.24 -4.20 -18.66
C ALA A 58 -18.74 -4.55 -18.63
N LYS A 59 -17.96 -3.91 -17.75
CA LYS A 59 -16.54 -4.26 -17.53
C LYS A 59 -16.39 -5.63 -16.89
N LEU A 60 -17.22 -5.96 -15.91
CA LEU A 60 -17.26 -7.29 -15.30
C LEU A 60 -17.64 -8.36 -16.31
N ASP A 61 -18.65 -8.10 -17.14
CA ASP A 61 -19.05 -9.01 -18.23
C ASP A 61 -17.92 -9.20 -19.26
N LEU A 62 -17.15 -8.15 -19.56
CA LEU A 62 -15.97 -8.25 -20.44
C LEU A 62 -14.86 -9.10 -19.81
N ILE A 63 -14.59 -8.95 -18.52
CA ILE A 63 -13.61 -9.75 -17.77
C ILE A 63 -14.08 -11.20 -17.68
N LEU A 64 -15.37 -11.43 -17.41
CA LEU A 64 -15.96 -12.75 -17.34
C LEU A 64 -15.97 -13.45 -18.71
N ARG A 65 -16.24 -12.71 -19.80
CA ARG A 65 -16.16 -13.22 -21.17
C ARG A 65 -14.74 -13.45 -21.66
N ARG A 66 -13.74 -12.79 -21.06
CA ARG A 66 -12.32 -13.11 -21.26
C ARG A 66 -11.91 -14.45 -20.63
N SER A 67 -12.82 -15.16 -19.94
CA SER A 67 -12.55 -16.49 -19.43
C SER A 67 -13.72 -17.46 -19.59
N PRO A 68 -13.67 -18.31 -20.63
CA PRO A 68 -14.08 -19.69 -20.50
C PRO A 68 -12.90 -20.67 -20.61
N ASN A 69 -11.78 -20.27 -21.22
CA ASN A 69 -10.61 -21.12 -21.42
C ASN A 69 -9.37 -20.41 -20.92
N GLY A 70 -8.61 -21.11 -20.08
CA GLY A 70 -7.45 -20.59 -19.37
C GLY A 70 -6.38 -19.97 -20.26
N ASN A 71 -5.54 -19.19 -19.58
CA ASN A 71 -4.27 -18.61 -20.03
C ASN A 71 -4.40 -17.19 -20.60
N SER A 72 -4.52 -16.20 -19.71
CA SER A 72 -3.75 -14.96 -19.86
C SER A 72 -2.85 -14.85 -18.63
N SER A 73 -1.78 -15.63 -18.69
CA SER A 73 -0.69 -15.54 -17.73
C SER A 73 0.05 -14.23 -17.98
N LEU A 74 0.46 -13.59 -16.89
CA LEU A 74 1.23 -12.34 -16.76
C LEU A 74 2.54 -12.28 -17.60
N LEU A 75 2.84 -13.32 -18.38
CA LEU A 75 4.01 -13.47 -19.26
C LEU A 75 3.87 -12.68 -20.57
N ASP A 76 2.66 -12.50 -21.11
CA ASP A 76 2.44 -11.78 -22.39
C ASP A 76 2.70 -10.26 -22.29
N GLU A 77 2.69 -9.70 -21.07
CA GLU A 77 2.95 -8.26 -20.87
C GLU A 77 4.46 -7.95 -20.71
N ILE A 78 5.31 -8.95 -20.45
CA ILE A 78 6.76 -8.76 -20.21
C ILE A 78 7.58 -8.95 -21.50
N GLU A 79 7.05 -9.58 -22.54
CA GLU A 79 7.80 -9.85 -23.78
C GLU A 79 7.87 -8.65 -24.76
N MET A 80 7.23 -7.53 -24.45
CA MET A 80 7.20 -6.35 -25.32
C MET A 80 8.14 -5.20 -24.89
N SER A 81 9.07 -5.46 -23.97
CA SER A 81 10.02 -4.45 -23.48
C SER A 81 11.47 -4.94 -23.45
N ALA A 82 12.11 -5.08 -24.61
CA ALA A 82 13.57 -5.00 -24.73
C ALA A 82 14.00 -4.57 -26.16
N PRO A 83 14.83 -3.53 -26.32
CA PRO A 83 15.52 -3.24 -27.57
C PRO A 83 16.87 -3.98 -27.61
N SER A 84 17.09 -4.88 -28.58
CA SER A 84 18.43 -5.40 -28.86
C SER A 84 19.15 -4.47 -29.85
N SER A 85 20.03 -3.64 -29.29
CA SER A 85 21.04 -2.85 -30.00
C SER A 85 22.34 -3.64 -30.12
N MET A 86 23.07 -3.35 -31.19
CA MET A 86 24.21 -4.06 -31.76
C MET A 86 25.52 -4.02 -30.95
N GLU A 87 26.47 -4.79 -31.50
CA GLU A 87 27.96 -4.66 -31.52
C GLU A 87 28.71 -5.63 -30.59
N ASP A 88 29.44 -6.62 -31.09
CA ASP A 88 30.65 -6.71 -31.95
C ASP A 88 31.99 -6.62 -31.20
N ASP A 89 32.76 -7.69 -31.44
CA ASP A 89 34.22 -7.78 -31.60
C ASP A 89 35.19 -7.54 -30.42
N ALA A 90 36.06 -8.55 -30.17
CA ALA A 90 37.51 -8.41 -30.02
C ALA A 90 38.17 -9.76 -29.66
N SER A 91 38.74 -10.40 -30.67
CA SER A 91 39.76 -11.45 -30.53
C SER A 91 41.17 -10.85 -30.60
N ARG A 92 42.09 -11.20 -29.69
CA ARG A 92 43.56 -10.95 -29.73
C ARG A 92 44.19 -11.59 -28.47
N VAL A 93 45.34 -12.26 -28.38
CA VAL A 93 46.63 -12.42 -29.10
C VAL A 93 47.24 -13.73 -28.54
N GLN A 94 47.55 -14.76 -29.35
CA GLN A 94 48.80 -15.03 -30.09
C GLN A 94 49.83 -15.88 -29.30
N ASN A 95 49.90 -17.16 -29.66
CA ASN A 95 51.04 -18.05 -29.45
C ASN A 95 51.85 -18.06 -30.76
N HIS A 96 53.14 -17.72 -30.71
CA HIS A 96 54.11 -18.11 -31.72
C HIS A 96 55.53 -17.94 -31.18
N LEU A 97 56.27 -19.04 -31.16
CA LEU A 97 57.73 -19.10 -31.17
C LEU A 97 58.09 -20.17 -32.20
N PRO A 98 58.95 -19.85 -33.18
CA PRO A 98 59.81 -20.86 -33.76
C PRO A 98 61.29 -20.52 -33.56
N ASP A 99 62.06 -21.57 -33.78
CA ASP A 99 63.52 -21.70 -33.85
C ASP A 99 64.24 -20.54 -34.54
N ASP A 100 65.48 -20.31 -34.09
CA ASP A 100 66.59 -19.97 -34.99
C ASP A 100 67.86 -20.64 -34.45
N ASP A 101 68.31 -21.65 -35.20
CA ASP A 101 69.70 -22.12 -35.23
C ASP A 101 70.58 -20.99 -35.78
N ILE A 102 71.71 -20.70 -35.12
CA ILE A 102 72.80 -19.94 -35.75
C ILE A 102 74.07 -20.78 -35.69
N GLU A 103 74.54 -21.00 -36.91
CA GLU A 103 75.65 -21.80 -37.39
C GLU A 103 77.03 -21.24 -36.97
N CYS A 104 78.01 -22.13 -37.10
CA CYS A 104 79.41 -22.09 -36.72
C CYS A 104 80.23 -20.89 -37.21
N ASP A 105 81.36 -20.63 -36.53
CA ASP A 105 82.56 -20.17 -37.22
C ASP A 105 83.77 -21.02 -36.82
N ASP A 106 84.19 -21.80 -37.81
CA ASP A 106 85.40 -22.61 -37.90
C ASP A 106 86.56 -21.69 -38.33
N LEU A 107 87.60 -21.59 -37.51
CA LEU A 107 88.85 -20.91 -37.87
C LEU A 107 90.00 -21.92 -37.82
N VAL A 108 90.06 -22.75 -38.86
CA VAL A 108 91.29 -23.36 -39.36
C VAL A 108 91.94 -22.37 -40.30
N LEU A 109 93.20 -21.97 -40.03
CA LEU A 109 94.16 -21.49 -41.05
C LEU A 109 95.59 -21.33 -40.44
N PRO A 110 96.66 -21.30 -41.26
CA PRO A 110 97.59 -22.45 -41.27
C PRO A 110 99.09 -22.08 -41.24
N PHE A 111 99.91 -23.15 -41.29
CA PHE A 111 101.13 -23.29 -42.10
C PHE A 111 102.49 -22.74 -41.59
N THR A 112 103.37 -23.71 -41.31
CA THR A 112 104.84 -23.80 -41.48
C THR A 112 105.82 -22.94 -40.68
N GLY A 113 106.83 -23.62 -40.14
CA GLY A 113 108.20 -23.09 -40.14
C GLY A 113 109.13 -23.70 -39.11
N LEU A 114 109.95 -24.66 -39.56
CA LEU A 114 111.36 -24.84 -39.18
C LEU A 114 111.71 -25.24 -37.72
N PHE A 115 112.20 -26.47 -37.56
CA PHE A 115 113.20 -26.83 -36.54
C PHE A 115 114.37 -25.84 -36.61
N PRO A 116 114.87 -25.31 -35.46
CA PRO A 116 115.86 -26.07 -34.68
C PRO A 116 115.85 -25.84 -33.14
N GLU A 117 116.63 -26.66 -32.41
CA GLU A 117 117.16 -26.43 -31.03
C GLU A 117 116.29 -26.79 -29.80
N GLY A 118 115.97 -28.08 -29.67
CA GLY A 118 116.46 -28.97 -28.59
C GLY A 118 116.20 -28.71 -27.10
N ASP A 119 116.47 -27.53 -26.54
CA ASP A 119 116.69 -27.39 -25.08
C ASP A 119 115.67 -26.51 -24.34
N GLU A 120 115.14 -25.45 -24.97
CA GLU A 120 114.19 -24.53 -24.30
C GLU A 120 112.75 -25.08 -24.28
N ASN A 121 112.33 -25.77 -25.36
CA ASN A 121 111.01 -26.41 -25.43
C ASN A 121 110.88 -27.55 -24.40
N MET A 122 111.97 -28.24 -24.08
CA MET A 122 111.97 -29.29 -23.07
C MET A 122 111.78 -28.72 -21.66
N LYS A 123 112.28 -27.51 -21.40
CA LYS A 123 112.04 -26.77 -20.14
C LYS A 123 110.61 -26.24 -20.06
N HIS A 124 110.07 -25.70 -21.15
CA HIS A 124 108.67 -25.25 -21.21
C HIS A 124 107.68 -26.41 -21.00
N LEU A 125 107.88 -27.54 -21.68
CA LEU A 125 107.06 -28.73 -21.48
C LEU A 125 107.19 -29.28 -20.05
N ALA A 126 108.39 -29.27 -19.47
CA ALA A 126 108.59 -29.66 -18.09
C ALA A 126 107.83 -28.73 -17.12
N GLN A 127 107.79 -27.42 -17.40
CA GLN A 127 107.04 -26.45 -16.61
C GLN A 127 105.52 -26.66 -16.71
N GLU A 128 104.98 -26.88 -17.91
CA GLU A 128 103.56 -27.19 -18.09
C GLU A 128 103.14 -28.47 -17.37
N VAL A 129 103.98 -29.50 -17.41
CA VAL A 129 103.75 -30.76 -16.69
C VAL A 129 103.67 -30.52 -15.17
N ILE A 130 104.53 -29.66 -14.62
CA ILE A 130 104.51 -29.28 -13.20
C ILE A 130 103.27 -28.44 -12.85
N ASP A 131 102.84 -27.55 -13.73
CA ASP A 131 101.62 -26.77 -13.50
C ASP A 131 100.37 -27.67 -13.48
N ILE A 132 100.31 -28.65 -14.38
CA ILE A 132 99.28 -29.70 -14.38
C ILE A 132 99.32 -30.50 -13.08
N TYR A 133 100.52 -30.88 -12.60
CA TYR A 133 100.68 -31.56 -11.30
C TYR A 133 100.09 -30.74 -10.15
N HIS A 134 100.42 -29.44 -10.07
CA HIS A 134 99.93 -28.56 -9.02
C HIS A 134 98.42 -28.31 -9.11
N GLN A 135 97.85 -28.22 -10.30
CA GLN A 135 96.40 -28.12 -10.49
C GLN A 135 95.69 -29.39 -10.05
N LEU A 136 96.19 -30.56 -10.45
CA LEU A 136 95.61 -31.84 -10.08
C LEU A 136 95.72 -32.09 -8.56
N ARG A 137 96.82 -31.66 -7.93
CA ARG A 137 97.01 -31.71 -6.47
C ARG A 137 96.06 -30.78 -5.73
N ARG A 138 95.81 -29.57 -6.25
CA ARG A 138 94.79 -28.65 -5.72
C ARG A 138 93.39 -29.26 -5.79
N LEU A 139 93.05 -29.89 -6.92
CA LEU A 139 91.77 -30.60 -7.07
C LEU A 139 91.65 -31.77 -6.09
N CYS A 140 92.71 -32.57 -5.89
CA CYS A 140 92.72 -33.64 -4.89
C CYS A 140 92.48 -33.10 -3.48
N LEU A 141 93.09 -31.97 -3.11
CA LEU A 141 92.89 -31.31 -1.80
C LEU A 141 91.47 -30.79 -1.62
N GLU A 142 90.87 -30.22 -2.68
CA GLU A 142 89.50 -29.71 -2.63
C GLU A 142 88.48 -30.86 -2.51
N LEU A 143 88.68 -31.96 -3.24
CA LEU A 143 87.87 -33.17 -3.09
C LEU A 143 88.02 -33.79 -1.70
N ARG A 144 89.24 -33.82 -1.15
CA ARG A 144 89.49 -34.30 0.21
C ARG A 144 88.80 -33.41 1.26
N ARG A 145 88.82 -32.08 1.10
CA ARG A 145 88.04 -31.15 1.95
C ARG A 145 86.54 -31.40 1.86
N ARG A 146 85.99 -31.61 0.65
CA ARG A 146 84.56 -31.93 0.50
C ARG A 146 84.17 -33.23 1.19
N ARG A 147 85.02 -34.26 1.08
CA ARG A 147 84.86 -35.53 1.82
C ARG A 147 84.93 -35.31 3.33
N ASP A 148 85.92 -34.57 3.81
CA ASP A 148 86.12 -34.33 5.23
C ASP A 148 85.01 -33.43 5.83
N ASN A 149 84.37 -32.57 5.02
CA ASN A 149 83.18 -31.80 5.43
C ASN A 149 81.91 -32.67 5.61
N VAL A 150 81.88 -33.89 5.06
CA VAL A 150 80.80 -34.88 5.24
C VAL A 150 81.05 -35.76 6.47
N SER A 151 82.30 -35.86 6.92
CA SER A 151 82.70 -36.65 8.09
C SER A 151 82.98 -35.75 9.29
N VAL A 152 81.97 -35.50 10.13
CA VAL A 152 82.03 -34.62 11.33
C VAL A 152 82.87 -35.23 12.48
N ASP A 153 83.85 -36.07 12.19
CA ASP A 153 84.78 -36.60 13.19
C ASP A 153 86.08 -37.07 12.53
N SER A 154 87.11 -36.22 12.56
CA SER A 154 88.42 -36.54 13.15
C SER A 154 89.55 -35.61 12.66
N GLY A 155 90.52 -35.41 13.56
CA GLY A 155 91.54 -34.38 13.53
C GLY A 155 92.57 -34.45 12.41
N ILE A 156 92.93 -33.24 11.95
CA ILE A 156 94.30 -32.78 11.65
C ILE A 156 95.19 -33.71 10.81
N SER A 157 95.42 -33.31 9.56
CA SER A 157 96.78 -33.21 9.00
C SER A 157 96.77 -32.30 7.78
N SER A 158 96.97 -31.00 8.02
CA SER A 158 97.33 -30.03 7.00
C SER A 158 98.80 -30.22 6.65
N THR A 159 99.12 -31.10 5.69
CA THR A 159 100.44 -31.08 5.08
C THR A 159 100.47 -29.95 4.05
N ALA A 160 101.29 -28.94 4.33
CA ALA A 160 101.51 -27.79 3.48
C ALA A 160 102.00 -28.20 2.08
N PRO A 161 101.72 -27.43 1.01
CA PRO A 161 102.21 -27.73 -0.31
C PRO A 161 103.71 -27.45 -0.39
N GLU A 162 104.52 -28.50 -0.44
CA GLU A 162 105.94 -28.42 -0.79
C GLU A 162 106.05 -28.01 -2.27
N GLU A 163 106.65 -26.85 -2.55
CA GLU A 163 106.93 -26.34 -3.90
C GLU A 163 108.02 -27.20 -4.55
N LEU A 164 107.63 -28.03 -5.53
CA LEU A 164 108.55 -28.90 -6.26
C LEU A 164 109.15 -28.12 -7.44
N GLN A 165 110.49 -27.99 -7.45
CA GLN A 165 111.24 -27.48 -8.61
C GLN A 165 111.33 -28.54 -9.71
N ALA A 166 111.39 -28.11 -10.98
CA ALA A 166 111.36 -28.98 -12.17
C ALA A 166 112.42 -30.10 -12.20
N GLN A 167 113.51 -29.92 -11.46
CA GLN A 167 114.60 -30.88 -11.38
C GLN A 167 114.37 -32.03 -10.38
N GLN A 168 113.24 -32.05 -9.66
CA GLN A 168 112.93 -33.05 -8.62
C GLN A 168 111.80 -34.03 -8.98
N VAL A 169 111.24 -33.92 -10.18
CA VAL A 169 110.15 -34.78 -10.64
C VAL A 169 110.68 -36.20 -10.91
N ARG A 170 110.38 -37.14 -9.99
CA ARG A 170 110.69 -38.56 -10.20
C ARG A 170 109.58 -39.25 -10.99
N VAL A 171 109.96 -40.25 -11.80
CA VAL A 171 109.01 -41.17 -12.45
C VAL A 171 108.13 -41.81 -11.38
N GLY A 172 106.81 -41.61 -11.48
CA GLY A 172 105.81 -42.16 -10.54
C GLY A 172 105.05 -41.13 -9.70
N MET A 173 105.48 -39.86 -9.61
CA MET A 173 104.75 -38.84 -8.81
C MET A 173 103.35 -38.52 -9.38
N PHE A 174 103.23 -38.45 -10.71
CA PHE A 174 101.94 -38.30 -11.38
C PHE A 174 101.08 -39.55 -11.26
N SER A 175 101.69 -40.74 -11.34
CA SER A 175 100.97 -42.01 -11.16
C SER A 175 100.36 -42.09 -9.77
N ASN A 176 101.10 -41.71 -8.72
CA ASN A 176 100.58 -41.65 -7.35
C ASN A 176 99.48 -40.60 -7.20
N LEU A 177 99.66 -39.41 -7.78
CA LEU A 177 98.64 -38.35 -7.73
C LEU A 177 97.35 -38.75 -8.48
N LEU A 178 97.49 -39.43 -9.62
CA LEU A 178 96.37 -39.97 -10.38
C LEU A 178 95.71 -41.15 -9.65
N GLN A 179 96.48 -41.99 -8.96
CA GLN A 179 95.96 -43.05 -8.10
C GLN A 179 95.17 -42.46 -6.92
N ASP A 180 95.70 -41.41 -6.28
CA ASP A 180 95.05 -40.68 -5.20
C ASP A 180 93.77 -40.00 -5.70
N PHE A 181 93.81 -39.32 -6.85
CA PHE A 181 92.65 -38.69 -7.47
C PHE A 181 91.59 -39.73 -7.84
N ARG A 182 92.01 -40.87 -8.42
CA ARG A 182 91.14 -41.99 -8.75
C ARG A 182 90.52 -42.59 -7.50
N SER A 183 91.28 -42.77 -6.42
CA SER A 183 90.75 -43.27 -5.13
C SER A 183 89.76 -42.30 -4.51
N LEU A 184 90.01 -40.98 -4.57
CA LEU A 184 89.08 -39.97 -4.07
C LEU A 184 87.80 -39.92 -4.89
N ILE A 185 87.89 -40.10 -6.22
CA ILE A 185 86.72 -40.21 -7.10
C ILE A 185 85.97 -41.51 -6.83
N GLU A 186 86.66 -42.64 -6.73
CA GLU A 186 86.08 -43.95 -6.41
C GLU A 186 85.47 -43.96 -5.00
N ASP A 187 86.00 -43.23 -4.02
CA ASP A 187 85.41 -43.07 -2.69
C ASP A 187 84.15 -42.19 -2.71
N LEU A 188 84.12 -41.13 -3.53
CA LEU A 188 82.95 -40.26 -3.71
C LEU A 188 81.85 -40.93 -4.52
N LEU A 189 82.20 -41.81 -5.47
CA LEU A 189 81.26 -42.59 -6.28
C LEU A 189 80.90 -43.95 -5.65
N GLY A 190 81.78 -44.48 -4.79
CA GLY A 190 81.67 -45.77 -4.10
C GLY A 190 80.98 -45.69 -2.75
N GLN A 191 80.74 -44.47 -2.24
CA GLN A 191 79.58 -44.20 -1.38
C GLN A 191 78.33 -44.46 -2.23
N GLY A 192 77.89 -45.71 -2.20
CA GLY A 192 76.94 -46.26 -3.15
C GLY A 192 75.60 -45.49 -3.23
N PRO A 193 74.78 -45.82 -4.25
CA PRO A 193 73.51 -45.15 -4.54
C PRO A 193 72.45 -45.22 -3.42
N ASP A 194 72.74 -45.88 -2.31
CA ASP A 194 71.83 -46.10 -1.18
C ASP A 194 72.07 -45.16 0.03
N MET A 195 73.10 -44.29 0.00
CA MET A 195 73.19 -43.19 0.96
C MET A 195 72.50 -41.95 0.39
N PRO A 196 71.27 -41.61 0.84
CA PRO A 196 70.60 -40.42 0.35
C PRO A 196 71.45 -39.21 0.72
N CYS A 197 71.78 -38.39 -0.28
CA CYS A 197 72.35 -37.07 -0.05
C CYS A 197 71.47 -36.35 0.99
N LEU A 198 72.05 -35.93 2.13
CA LEU A 198 71.31 -35.30 3.24
C LEU A 198 70.50 -34.08 2.77
N ALA A 199 71.03 -33.33 1.80
CA ALA A 199 70.30 -32.25 1.15
C ALA A 199 69.09 -32.77 0.38
N CYS A 200 69.21 -33.85 -0.40
CA CYS A 200 68.09 -34.47 -1.10
C CYS A 200 67.04 -35.05 -0.13
N GLN A 201 67.46 -35.62 1.01
CA GLN A 201 66.53 -36.10 2.04
C GLN A 201 65.75 -34.94 2.68
N SER A 202 66.43 -33.85 3.05
CA SER A 202 65.77 -32.66 3.60
C SER A 202 64.81 -31.99 2.60
N VAL A 203 65.16 -32.01 1.31
CA VAL A 203 64.30 -31.53 0.22
C VAL A 203 63.10 -32.46 0.07
N ALA A 204 63.29 -33.79 0.08
CA ALA A 204 62.19 -34.75 -0.01
C ALA A 204 61.22 -34.67 1.18
N GLU A 205 61.74 -34.46 2.40
CA GLU A 205 60.92 -34.22 3.59
C GLU A 205 60.18 -32.87 3.50
N SER A 206 60.84 -31.84 2.98
CA SER A 206 60.23 -30.52 2.74
C SER A 206 59.15 -30.59 1.66
N THR A 207 59.37 -31.29 0.54
CA THR A 207 58.37 -31.48 -0.52
C THR A 207 57.20 -32.30 0.00
N ALA A 208 57.44 -33.39 0.74
CA ALA A 208 56.38 -34.16 1.38
C ALA A 208 55.57 -33.33 2.40
N SER A 209 56.23 -32.41 3.13
CA SER A 209 55.54 -31.48 4.03
C SER A 209 54.70 -30.44 3.27
N LEU A 210 55.21 -29.91 2.16
CA LEU A 210 54.49 -28.99 1.29
C LEU A 210 53.28 -29.65 0.63
N GLU A 211 53.41 -30.90 0.18
CA GLU A 211 52.28 -31.68 -0.35
C GLU A 211 51.19 -31.91 0.69
N ARG A 212 51.56 -32.20 1.95
CA ARG A 212 50.60 -32.30 3.07
C ARG A 212 49.90 -30.96 3.32
N LEU A 213 50.65 -29.86 3.38
CA LEU A 213 50.07 -28.52 3.57
C LEU A 213 49.17 -28.11 2.39
N GLN A 214 49.54 -28.46 1.16
CA GLN A 214 48.70 -28.23 -0.02
C GLN A 214 47.40 -29.02 0.06
N LYS A 215 47.45 -30.29 0.48
CA LYS A 215 46.26 -31.11 0.68
C LYS A 215 45.36 -30.56 1.79
N GLU A 216 45.94 -30.18 2.93
CA GLU A 216 45.20 -29.54 4.02
C GLU A 216 44.54 -28.22 3.58
N LEU A 217 45.27 -27.38 2.84
CA LEU A 217 44.73 -26.13 2.29
C LEU A 217 43.57 -26.40 1.32
N GLN A 218 43.69 -27.43 0.47
CA GLN A 218 42.62 -27.85 -0.43
C GLN A 218 41.39 -28.32 0.34
N GLU A 219 41.56 -29.19 1.35
CA GLU A 219 40.46 -29.66 2.21
C GLU A 219 39.77 -28.51 2.96
N LYS A 220 40.55 -27.53 3.47
CA LYS A 220 40.00 -26.31 4.10
C LYS A 220 39.24 -25.45 3.09
N THR A 221 39.74 -25.34 1.86
CA THR A 221 39.09 -24.59 0.79
C THR A 221 37.76 -25.23 0.41
N ASP A 222 37.69 -26.55 0.32
CA ASP A 222 36.46 -27.27 0.01
C ASP A 222 35.46 -27.22 1.18
N CYS A 223 35.91 -27.31 2.43
CA CYS A 223 35.07 -27.08 3.60
C CYS A 223 34.50 -25.64 3.64
N LEU A 224 35.31 -24.64 3.28
CA LEU A 224 34.84 -23.26 3.18
C LEU A 224 33.77 -23.09 2.08
N LYS A 225 33.89 -23.78 0.94
CA LYS A 225 32.86 -23.78 -0.11
C LYS A 225 31.54 -24.34 0.41
N GLU A 226 31.58 -25.49 1.09
CA GLU A 226 30.38 -26.10 1.67
C GLU A 226 29.71 -25.18 2.70
N LYS A 227 30.51 -24.53 3.57
CA LYS A 227 29.98 -23.55 4.53
C LYS A 227 29.39 -22.32 3.84
N ASN A 228 30.01 -21.83 2.76
CA ASN A 228 29.44 -20.73 1.97
C ASN A 228 28.12 -21.12 1.30
N GLU A 229 27.99 -22.35 0.82
CA GLU A 229 26.72 -22.86 0.29
C GLU A 229 25.64 -22.99 1.36
N GLU A 230 25.99 -23.45 2.57
CA GLU A 230 25.07 -23.46 3.72
C GLU A 230 24.61 -22.05 4.09
N ILE A 231 25.54 -21.09 4.14
CA ILE A 231 25.23 -19.68 4.40
C ILE A 231 24.29 -19.14 3.32
N ALA A 232 24.55 -19.42 2.04
CA ALA A 232 23.68 -19.01 0.94
C ALA A 232 22.27 -19.63 1.06
N LYS A 233 22.17 -20.93 1.38
CA LYS A 233 20.89 -21.63 1.61
C LYS A 233 20.11 -21.06 2.79
N ILE A 234 20.78 -20.72 3.89
CA ILE A 234 20.12 -20.11 5.06
C ILE A 234 19.71 -18.67 4.73
N SER A 235 20.57 -17.92 4.05
CA SER A 235 20.26 -16.54 3.63
C SER A 235 19.04 -16.49 2.73
N THR A 236 18.91 -17.39 1.74
CA THR A 236 17.71 -17.44 0.89
C THR A 236 16.47 -17.82 1.68
N LYS A 237 16.55 -18.81 2.58
CA LYS A 237 15.43 -19.15 3.48
C LYS A 237 15.00 -17.98 4.35
N LEU A 238 15.95 -17.23 4.90
CA LEU A 238 15.68 -16.05 5.71
C LEU A 238 14.99 -14.96 4.89
N THR A 239 15.45 -14.70 3.65
CA THR A 239 14.79 -13.74 2.77
C THR A 239 13.36 -14.14 2.42
N ILE A 240 13.10 -15.43 2.17
CA ILE A 240 11.74 -15.93 1.90
C ILE A 240 10.85 -15.71 3.13
N GLN A 241 11.32 -16.12 4.32
CA GLN A 241 10.56 -15.93 5.56
C GLN A 241 10.29 -14.44 5.85
N ASP A 242 11.24 -13.55 5.60
CA ASP A 242 11.05 -12.11 5.78
C ASP A 242 9.98 -11.57 4.82
N THR A 243 9.95 -12.02 3.56
CA THR A 243 8.90 -11.64 2.61
C THR A 243 7.53 -12.19 2.99
N GLU A 244 7.45 -13.44 3.46
CA GLU A 244 6.20 -14.04 3.96
C GLU A 244 5.68 -13.28 5.19
N LEU A 245 6.57 -12.94 6.14
CA LEU A 245 6.21 -12.13 7.30
C LEU A 245 5.75 -10.73 6.91
N ALA A 246 6.36 -10.11 5.91
CA ALA A 246 5.93 -8.81 5.40
C ALA A 246 4.52 -8.91 4.78
N ALA A 247 4.27 -9.92 3.95
CA ALA A 247 2.96 -10.17 3.34
C ALA A 247 1.87 -10.43 4.40
N LEU A 248 2.15 -11.28 5.39
CA LEU A 248 1.21 -11.56 6.49
C LEU A 248 0.94 -10.32 7.35
N ARG A 249 1.94 -9.45 7.55
CA ARG A 249 1.74 -8.16 8.25
C ARG A 249 0.83 -7.23 7.46
N GLU A 250 1.04 -7.14 6.14
CA GLU A 250 0.19 -6.35 5.25
C GLU A 250 -1.25 -6.86 5.23
N GLU A 251 -1.47 -8.17 5.10
CA GLU A 251 -2.81 -8.77 5.17
C GLU A 251 -3.47 -8.49 6.52
N ARG A 252 -2.74 -8.63 7.62
CA ARG A 252 -3.24 -8.31 8.96
C ARG A 252 -3.64 -6.84 9.08
N ASP A 253 -2.83 -5.93 8.56
CA ASP A 253 -3.11 -4.50 8.59
C ASP A 253 -4.29 -4.13 7.69
N HIS A 254 -4.42 -4.80 6.53
CA HIS A 254 -5.58 -4.67 5.65
C HIS A 254 -6.87 -5.14 6.33
N LEU A 255 -6.87 -6.33 6.95
CA LEU A 255 -8.03 -6.85 7.69
C LEU A 255 -8.39 -5.97 8.90
N ARG A 256 -7.40 -5.41 9.60
CA ARG A 256 -7.66 -4.45 10.68
C ARG A 256 -8.33 -3.19 10.14
N HIS A 257 -7.83 -2.65 9.03
CA HIS A 257 -8.43 -1.49 8.40
C HIS A 257 -9.88 -1.75 7.96
N ASP A 258 -10.17 -2.92 7.40
CA ASP A 258 -11.53 -3.30 6.99
C ASP A 258 -12.47 -3.46 8.18
N VAL A 259 -12.00 -4.07 9.28
CA VAL A 259 -12.78 -4.19 10.51
C VAL A 259 -13.07 -2.81 11.09
N ASP A 260 -12.07 -1.93 11.15
CA ASP A 260 -12.25 -0.55 11.62
C ASP A 260 -13.22 0.18 10.70
N SER A 261 -12.97 0.22 9.39
CA SER A 261 -13.85 0.86 8.39
C SER A 261 -15.30 0.36 8.48
N SER A 262 -15.51 -0.95 8.65
CA SER A 262 -16.83 -1.55 8.85
C SER A 262 -17.47 -1.13 10.18
N ALA A 263 -16.70 -1.08 11.26
CA ALA A 263 -17.18 -0.63 12.57
C ALA A 263 -17.61 0.84 12.53
N TRP A 264 -16.78 1.71 11.94
CA TRP A 264 -17.11 3.12 11.71
C TRP A 264 -18.38 3.26 10.86
N ALA A 265 -18.53 2.46 9.79
CA ALA A 265 -19.73 2.46 8.96
C ALA A 265 -20.99 2.04 9.76
N LYS A 266 -20.89 1.02 10.61
CA LYS A 266 -21.99 0.58 11.49
C LYS A 266 -22.35 1.65 12.51
N ASP A 267 -21.38 2.28 13.15
CA ASP A 267 -21.61 3.35 14.12
C ASP A 267 -22.31 4.55 13.50
N GLU A 268 -21.91 4.96 12.29
CA GLU A 268 -22.58 6.03 11.56
C GLU A 268 -24.01 5.66 11.17
N ILE A 269 -24.27 4.39 10.79
CA ILE A 269 -25.63 3.89 10.56
C ILE A 269 -26.47 3.96 11.84
N VAL A 270 -25.92 3.54 12.99
CA VAL A 270 -26.61 3.58 14.29
C VAL A 270 -26.92 5.03 14.70
N LYS A 271 -25.95 5.95 14.60
CA LYS A 271 -26.18 7.38 14.88
C LYS A 271 -27.24 7.97 13.96
N LYS A 272 -27.23 7.62 12.67
CA LYS A 272 -28.27 8.06 11.73
C LYS A 272 -29.64 7.48 12.09
N ALA A 273 -29.72 6.22 12.52
CA ALA A 273 -30.96 5.62 12.99
C ALA A 273 -31.51 6.31 14.25
N TRP A 274 -30.65 6.63 15.21
CA TRP A 274 -31.02 7.37 16.42
C TRP A 274 -31.54 8.77 16.10
N THR A 275 -30.82 9.53 15.28
CA THR A 275 -31.24 10.89 14.89
C THR A 275 -32.56 10.87 14.12
N MET A 276 -32.79 9.91 13.23
CA MET A 276 -34.07 9.73 12.55
C MET A 276 -35.21 9.40 13.52
N ARG A 277 -34.98 8.48 14.48
CA ARG A 277 -35.95 8.15 15.53
C ARG A 277 -36.29 9.38 16.36
N ASP A 278 -35.28 10.11 16.82
CA ASP A 278 -35.46 11.29 17.66
C ASP A 278 -36.22 12.38 16.92
N GLN A 279 -35.92 12.58 15.64
CA GLN A 279 -36.67 13.50 14.79
C GLN A 279 -38.13 13.07 14.61
N ALA A 280 -38.39 11.77 14.43
CA ALA A 280 -39.74 11.24 14.33
C ALA A 280 -40.52 11.41 15.64
N VAL A 281 -39.88 11.14 16.78
CA VAL A 281 -40.46 11.36 18.12
C VAL A 281 -40.76 12.84 18.35
N ALA A 282 -39.84 13.74 17.99
CA ALA A 282 -40.08 15.17 18.09
C ALA A 282 -41.29 15.63 17.25
N ARG A 283 -41.43 15.12 16.02
CA ARG A 283 -42.62 15.38 15.18
C ARG A 283 -43.89 14.82 15.80
N LYS A 284 -43.86 13.61 16.35
CA LYS A 284 -45.01 12.99 17.04
C LYS A 284 -45.45 13.85 18.21
N ASN A 285 -44.51 14.23 19.08
CA ASN A 285 -44.80 15.06 20.25
C ASN A 285 -45.34 16.43 19.86
N ALA A 286 -44.81 17.06 18.80
CA ALA A 286 -45.34 18.32 18.28
C ALA A 286 -46.80 18.19 17.83
N VAL A 287 -47.15 17.12 17.10
CA VAL A 287 -48.53 16.85 16.68
C VAL A 287 -49.43 16.55 17.87
N GLU A 288 -48.96 15.80 18.87
CA GLU A 288 -49.71 15.52 20.10
C GLU A 288 -50.01 16.80 20.90
N ILE A 289 -49.05 17.73 20.96
CA ILE A 289 -49.24 19.05 21.58
C ILE A 289 -50.30 19.86 20.83
N GLU A 290 -50.23 19.93 19.50
CA GLU A 290 -51.24 20.64 18.69
C GLU A 290 -52.63 19.98 18.79
N LEU A 291 -52.69 18.65 18.89
CA LEU A 291 -53.94 17.92 19.12
C LEU A 291 -54.53 18.25 20.50
N ALA A 292 -53.70 18.35 21.55
CA ALA A 292 -54.17 18.75 22.87
C ALA A 292 -54.70 20.19 22.86
N LYS A 293 -54.01 21.13 22.19
CA LYS A 293 -54.47 22.52 22.03
C LYS A 293 -55.83 22.60 21.33
N THR A 294 -55.98 21.92 20.19
CA THR A 294 -57.24 21.92 19.43
C THR A 294 -58.40 21.28 20.20
N ARG A 295 -58.14 20.25 21.02
CA ARG A 295 -59.15 19.70 21.94
C ARG A 295 -59.60 20.71 22.98
N ILE A 296 -58.66 21.44 23.60
CA ILE A 296 -58.98 22.51 24.56
C ILE A 296 -59.80 23.61 23.88
N GLU A 297 -59.41 24.04 22.68
CA GLU A 297 -60.16 25.03 21.89
C GLU A 297 -61.59 24.55 21.59
N LEU A 298 -61.78 23.29 21.22
CA LEU A 298 -63.10 22.70 21.00
C LEU A 298 -63.95 22.73 22.27
N MET A 299 -63.39 22.34 23.41
CA MET A 299 -64.10 22.40 24.69
C MET A 299 -64.50 23.83 25.05
N HIS A 300 -63.62 24.80 24.80
CA HIS A 300 -63.92 26.21 25.02
C HIS A 300 -65.05 26.72 24.11
N ILE A 301 -64.98 26.42 22.81
CA ILE A 301 -66.03 26.79 21.84
C ILE A 301 -67.35 26.11 22.19
N ASN A 302 -67.32 24.85 22.65
CA ASN A 302 -68.53 24.14 23.07
C ASN A 302 -69.17 24.80 24.31
N SER A 303 -68.36 25.23 25.29
CA SER A 303 -68.87 26.00 26.44
C SER A 303 -69.53 27.29 25.99
N GLN A 304 -68.87 28.06 25.11
CA GLN A 304 -69.44 29.31 24.56
C GLN A 304 -70.75 29.05 23.80
N LEU A 305 -70.83 27.95 23.05
CA LEU A 305 -72.05 27.57 22.34
C LEU A 305 -73.18 27.25 23.32
N MET A 306 -72.90 26.47 24.36
CA MET A 306 -73.89 26.15 25.40
C MET A 306 -74.40 27.42 26.11
N GLU A 307 -73.52 28.35 26.44
CA GLU A 307 -73.88 29.66 27.00
C GLU A 307 -74.77 30.47 26.05
N ALA A 308 -74.43 30.52 24.76
CA ALA A 308 -75.24 31.22 23.75
C ALA A 308 -76.62 30.58 23.55
N VAL A 309 -76.71 29.24 23.58
CA VAL A 309 -77.98 28.51 23.54
C VAL A 309 -78.81 28.82 24.78
N GLN A 310 -78.20 28.81 25.97
CA GLN A 310 -78.88 29.14 27.21
C GLN A 310 -79.46 30.57 27.18
N GLN A 311 -78.66 31.55 26.76
CA GLN A 311 -79.12 32.94 26.59
C GLN A 311 -80.27 33.04 25.57
N LYS A 312 -80.20 32.30 24.46
CA LYS A 312 -81.28 32.26 23.46
C LYS A 312 -82.57 31.68 24.05
N VAL A 313 -82.48 30.59 24.81
CA VAL A 313 -83.64 29.98 25.48
C VAL A 313 -84.26 30.95 26.48
N GLU A 314 -83.44 31.61 27.29
CA GLU A 314 -83.92 32.58 28.29
C GLU A 314 -84.63 33.77 27.63
N LEU A 315 -84.07 34.35 26.55
CA LEU A 315 -84.72 35.42 25.79
C LEU A 315 -86.02 34.96 25.12
N SER A 316 -86.06 33.71 24.64
CA SER A 316 -87.29 33.14 24.07
C SER A 316 -88.39 33.02 25.12
N GLN A 317 -88.05 32.53 26.32
CA GLN A 317 -88.99 32.45 27.43
C GLN A 317 -89.51 33.82 27.86
N GLN A 318 -88.62 34.82 27.93
CA GLN A 318 -89.02 36.20 28.20
C GLN A 318 -89.97 36.72 27.12
N LEU A 319 -89.69 36.45 25.84
CA LEU A 319 -90.56 36.85 24.74
C LEU A 319 -91.95 36.21 24.85
N ASP A 320 -92.01 34.91 25.12
CA ASP A 320 -93.28 34.18 25.30
C ASP A 320 -94.08 34.75 26.48
N GLN A 321 -93.41 35.09 27.59
CA GLN A 321 -94.04 35.77 28.72
C GLN A 321 -94.61 37.15 28.35
N TRP A 322 -93.83 37.98 27.64
CA TRP A 322 -94.29 39.27 27.15
C TRP A 322 -95.49 39.15 26.20
N GLN A 323 -95.53 38.11 25.36
CA GLN A 323 -96.67 37.84 24.50
C GLN A 323 -97.93 37.50 25.29
N LEU A 324 -97.82 36.66 26.33
CA LEU A 324 -98.94 36.33 27.23
C LEU A 324 -99.46 37.56 27.97
N ASP A 325 -98.56 38.38 28.52
CA ASP A 325 -98.91 39.61 29.24
C ASP A 325 -99.62 40.60 28.30
N MET A 326 -99.15 40.74 27.07
CA MET A 326 -99.80 41.59 26.08
C MET A 326 -101.19 41.07 25.67
N GLN A 327 -101.36 39.76 25.51
CA GLN A 327 -102.66 39.16 25.22
C GLN A 327 -103.63 39.41 26.37
N ALA A 328 -103.20 39.25 27.62
CA ALA A 328 -104.02 39.53 28.79
C ALA A 328 -104.45 41.01 28.86
N LEU A 329 -103.54 41.94 28.57
CA LEU A 329 -103.85 43.38 28.49
C LEU A 329 -104.88 43.68 27.38
N LEU A 330 -104.78 43.05 26.22
CA LEU A 330 -105.76 43.19 25.13
C LEU A 330 -107.12 42.62 25.53
N ASP A 331 -107.16 41.44 26.14
CA ASP A 331 -108.40 40.81 26.61
C ASP A 331 -109.08 41.66 27.69
N GLU A 332 -108.32 42.25 28.61
CA GLU A 332 -108.83 43.20 29.59
C GLU A 332 -109.40 44.46 28.93
N GLN A 333 -108.71 45.04 27.95
CA GLN A 333 -109.21 46.19 27.23
C GLN A 333 -110.50 45.86 26.46
N MET A 334 -110.58 44.68 25.83
CA MET A 334 -111.77 44.21 25.14
C MET A 334 -112.94 44.02 26.11
N LYS A 335 -112.72 43.37 27.26
CA LYS A 335 -113.72 43.22 28.32
C LYS A 335 -114.19 44.57 28.87
N LYS A 336 -113.28 45.52 29.11
CA LYS A 336 -113.63 46.89 29.55
C LYS A 336 -114.48 47.60 28.50
N LYS A 337 -114.14 47.50 27.21
CA LYS A 337 -114.95 48.07 26.13
C LYS A 337 -116.33 47.44 26.06
N LEU A 338 -116.44 46.10 26.07
CA LEU A 338 -117.73 45.40 26.04
C LEU A 338 -118.63 45.83 27.21
N LYS A 339 -118.12 45.85 28.45
CA LYS A 339 -118.86 46.35 29.61
C LYS A 339 -119.33 47.79 29.44
N ASN A 340 -118.48 48.66 28.91
CA ASN A 340 -118.85 50.06 28.65
C ASN A 340 -119.93 50.17 27.55
N TYR A 341 -119.90 49.31 26.53
CA TYR A 341 -120.93 49.24 25.49
C TYR A 341 -122.26 48.74 26.06
N GLU A 342 -122.28 47.65 26.83
CA GLU A 342 -123.48 47.12 27.50
C GLU A 342 -124.13 48.19 28.41
N GLN A 343 -123.32 48.90 29.22
CA GLN A 343 -123.80 50.00 30.06
C GLN A 343 -124.31 51.20 29.27
N GLN A 344 -123.80 51.46 28.06
CA GLN A 344 -124.34 52.49 27.16
C GLN A 344 -125.64 52.03 26.47
N GLU A 345 -125.79 50.73 26.21
CA GLU A 345 -126.96 50.14 25.57
C GLU A 345 -128.15 50.08 26.54
N GLU A 346 -127.93 49.72 27.81
CA GLU A 346 -128.95 49.77 28.88
C GLU A 346 -129.45 51.20 29.19
N ARG A 347 -128.68 52.23 28.83
CA ARG A 347 -129.07 53.65 29.01
C ARG A 347 -129.85 54.25 27.83
N ARG A 348 -130.15 53.49 26.77
CA ARG A 348 -130.96 53.98 25.63
C ARG A 348 -132.41 53.48 25.73
N PRO A 349 -133.43 54.37 25.70
CA PRO A 349 -134.83 53.93 25.62
C PRO A 349 -135.15 53.41 24.21
N SER A 350 -135.90 52.31 24.17
CA SER A 350 -136.35 51.59 22.97
C SER A 350 -137.12 52.49 21.98
N ARG A 351 -136.70 52.50 20.70
CA ARG A 351 -137.52 52.92 19.55
C ARG A 351 -137.35 51.99 18.34
N HIS A 352 -138.41 51.19 18.18
CA HIS A 352 -138.99 50.52 17.01
C HIS A 352 -138.43 50.75 15.58
N ASN A 353 -138.40 49.64 14.81
CA ASN A 353 -138.49 49.44 13.36
C ASN A 353 -138.24 50.63 12.41
N GLN A 354 -137.36 50.42 11.42
CA GLN A 354 -137.70 50.76 10.04
C GLN A 354 -136.93 49.95 8.98
N LYS A 355 -137.74 49.54 8.00
CA LYS A 355 -137.48 48.78 6.79
C LYS A 355 -136.74 49.64 5.77
N LEU A 356 -135.59 49.19 5.24
CA LEU A 356 -135.07 49.70 3.97
C LEU A 356 -134.40 48.61 3.13
N LYS A 357 -134.45 48.85 1.82
CA LYS A 357 -134.57 47.92 0.71
C LYS A 357 -133.28 47.96 -0.13
N ARG A 358 -132.77 46.77 -0.49
CA ARG A 358 -131.89 46.36 -1.64
C ARG A 358 -130.91 47.37 -2.30
N SER A 359 -129.65 46.94 -2.44
CA SER A 359 -128.91 46.75 -3.72
C SER A 359 -127.71 45.81 -3.44
N VAL A 360 -127.44 44.68 -4.12
CA VAL A 360 -126.70 44.51 -5.40
C VAL A 360 -125.54 45.53 -5.47
N ASP A 361 -124.25 45.17 -5.44
CA ASP A 361 -123.53 44.34 -6.41
C ASP A 361 -122.07 44.05 -5.97
N SER A 362 -121.39 43.21 -6.77
CA SER A 362 -119.93 43.20 -7.01
C SER A 362 -118.97 42.40 -6.12
N LYS A 363 -118.72 41.17 -6.58
CA LYS A 363 -117.39 40.56 -6.89
C LYS A 363 -116.15 41.39 -6.54
N GLY A 364 -115.17 40.76 -5.88
CA GLY A 364 -113.79 41.29 -5.86
C GLY A 364 -112.79 40.54 -4.98
N LYS A 365 -112.06 39.60 -5.60
CA LYS A 365 -110.60 39.38 -5.46
C LYS A 365 -110.07 39.19 -4.01
N LEU A 366 -109.83 37.96 -3.54
CA LEU A 366 -108.61 37.19 -3.85
C LEU A 366 -107.32 37.99 -3.59
N PHE A 367 -107.00 38.18 -2.31
CA PHE A 367 -105.67 38.61 -1.85
C PHE A 367 -104.87 37.36 -1.44
N LYS A 368 -104.03 36.87 -2.37
CA LYS A 368 -102.77 36.19 -2.03
C LYS A 368 -101.76 37.28 -1.73
N LEU A 369 -101.18 37.32 -0.53
CA LEU A 369 -99.86 37.89 -0.23
C LEU A 369 -99.55 37.80 1.27
N PHE A 370 -98.78 36.78 1.65
CA PHE A 370 -97.85 36.71 2.80
C PHE A 370 -96.97 35.49 2.50
N ARG A 371 -95.82 35.69 1.84
CA ARG A 371 -94.47 35.92 2.40
C ARG A 371 -94.00 34.80 3.31
#